data_AF-A0A9E2I286-F1
#
_entry.id   AF-A0A9E2I286-F1
#
_cell.length_a   1.000
_cell.length_b   1.000
_cell.length_c   1.000
_cell.angle_alpha   90.00
_cell.angle_beta   90.00
_cell.angle_gamma   90.00
#
_symmetry.space_group_name_H-M   'P 1'
#
loop_
_entity.id
_entity.type
_entity.pdbx_description
1 polymer ?
#
loop_
_entity_poly.entity_id
_entity_poly.type
_entity_poly.pdbx_seq_one_letter_code
_entity_poly.pdbx_strand_id
1 'polypeptide(L)'
;MFRQVGIRELRDRASEILRQVREERERYVITYQGRPSAFLIPIDQDALEEHLRDQERRVLRDAPTTQQMYGLAKKSLSDTKLEETQQKPDTSAATVAHVLPIITEPFVRTGLYNSPDQVIKHIVLDYLERQIAWAEARLQGYEQKYQQPFAEWTQTLSGQATIADEDDWMEWEATRDMLEGWGQIKTQIEQSYV
;
A
#
# COMPACT_ATOMS: atom_id res chain seq x y z
N MET A 1 23.26 -12.43 5.93
CA MET A 1 23.77 -11.07 5.66
C MET A 1 22.86 -10.45 4.61
N PHE A 2 22.60 -9.14 4.61
CA PHE A 2 21.71 -8.53 3.61
C PHE A 2 22.53 -8.12 2.38
N ARG A 3 22.10 -8.55 1.19
CA ARG A 3 22.61 -8.02 -0.08
C ARG A 3 21.89 -6.74 -0.44
N GLN A 4 22.61 -5.78 -1.00
CA GLN A 4 22.03 -4.55 -1.50
C GLN A 4 21.64 -4.72 -2.97
N VAL A 5 20.45 -4.27 -3.35
CA VAL A 5 20.00 -4.22 -4.74
C VAL A 5 19.42 -2.85 -5.04
N GLY A 6 19.77 -2.27 -6.19
CA GLY A 6 19.17 -1.02 -6.66
C GLY A 6 17.78 -1.27 -7.24
N ILE A 7 16.88 -0.28 -7.19
CA ILE A 7 15.51 -0.42 -7.72
C ILE A 7 15.48 -0.80 -9.22
N ARG A 8 16.46 -0.31 -9.99
CA ARG A 8 16.60 -0.62 -11.43
C ARG A 8 17.04 -2.07 -11.62
N GLU A 9 18.04 -2.52 -10.86
CA GLU A 9 18.47 -3.91 -10.87
C GLU A 9 17.36 -4.85 -10.41
N LEU A 10 16.58 -4.45 -9.40
CA LEU A 10 15.41 -5.20 -8.96
C LEU A 10 14.39 -5.35 -10.09
N ARG A 11 14.09 -4.27 -10.83
CA ARG A 11 13.18 -4.31 -11.97
C ARG A 11 13.70 -5.25 -13.05
N ASP A 12 14.98 -5.15 -13.39
CA ASP A 12 15.57 -5.87 -14.51
C ASP A 12 15.82 -7.36 -14.18
N ARG A 13 15.93 -7.73 -12.89
CA ARG A 13 16.23 -9.10 -12.41
C ARG A 13 15.25 -9.63 -11.36
N ALA A 14 14.02 -9.11 -11.32
CA ALA A 14 13.04 -9.40 -10.26
C ALA A 14 12.84 -10.91 -10.04
N SER A 15 12.63 -11.66 -11.12
CA SER A 15 12.39 -13.11 -11.07
C SER A 15 13.56 -13.88 -10.48
N GLU A 16 14.79 -13.50 -10.81
CA GLU A 16 16.00 -14.15 -10.30
C GLU A 16 16.20 -13.85 -8.81
N ILE A 17 16.00 -12.60 -8.41
CA ILE A 17 16.10 -12.15 -7.02
C ILE A 17 15.05 -12.86 -6.16
N LEU A 18 13.79 -12.91 -6.62
CA LEU A 18 12.71 -13.62 -5.91
C LEU A 18 12.98 -15.12 -5.82
N ARG A 19 13.55 -15.73 -6.87
CA ARG A 19 13.97 -17.13 -6.84
C ARG A 19 15.04 -17.36 -5.77
N GLN A 20 16.07 -16.51 -5.68
CA GLN A 20 17.11 -16.61 -4.66
C GLN A 20 16.56 -16.39 -3.25
N VAL A 21 15.64 -15.43 -3.07
CA VAL A 21 14.96 -15.25 -1.78
C VAL A 21 14.20 -16.51 -1.39
N ARG A 22 13.47 -17.13 -2.32
CA ARG A 22 12.65 -18.31 -2.04
C ARG A 22 13.49 -19.58 -1.81
N GLU A 23 14.45 -19.84 -2.68
CA GLU A 23 15.20 -21.11 -2.74
C GLU A 23 16.45 -21.08 -1.86
N GLU A 24 17.19 -19.98 -1.92
CA GLU A 24 18.49 -19.82 -1.24
C GLU A 24 18.34 -19.09 0.11
N ARG A 25 17.11 -18.66 0.44
CA ARG A 25 16.77 -17.88 1.64
C ARG A 25 17.59 -16.60 1.78
N GLU A 26 17.97 -16.03 0.65
CA GLU A 26 18.71 -14.77 0.58
C GLU A 26 17.86 -13.58 1.04
N ARG A 27 18.53 -12.57 1.58
CA ARG A 27 17.87 -11.36 2.11
C ARG A 27 18.39 -10.13 1.40
N TYR A 28 17.50 -9.30 0.90
CA TYR A 28 17.84 -8.11 0.14
C TYR A 28 17.40 -6.82 0.84
N VAL A 29 18.24 -5.80 0.76
CA VAL A 29 17.92 -4.40 0.99
C VAL A 29 17.77 -3.75 -0.37
N ILE A 30 16.56 -3.31 -0.68
CA ILE A 30 16.25 -2.57 -1.90
C ILE A 30 16.60 -1.10 -1.66
N THR A 31 17.26 -0.49 -2.64
CA THR A 31 17.67 0.91 -2.58
C THR A 31 17.19 1.75 -3.75
N TYR A 32 16.86 3.00 -3.47
CA TYR A 32 16.53 4.02 -4.45
C TYR A 32 17.56 5.15 -4.33
N GLN A 33 18.30 5.43 -5.41
CA GLN A 33 19.42 6.40 -5.40
C GLN A 33 20.44 6.13 -4.27
N GLY A 34 20.75 4.86 -4.03
CA GLY A 34 21.70 4.44 -2.99
C GLY A 34 21.15 4.48 -1.55
N ARG A 35 19.92 4.94 -1.33
CA ARG A 35 19.27 4.97 -0.01
C ARG A 35 18.38 3.73 0.17
N PRO A 36 18.45 3.02 1.31
CA PRO A 36 17.53 1.93 1.64
C PRO A 36 16.08 2.37 1.61
N SER A 37 15.22 1.61 0.92
CA SER A 37 13.78 1.89 0.80
C SER A 37 12.89 0.71 1.16
N ALA A 38 13.36 -0.54 1.02
CA ALA A 38 12.59 -1.73 1.37
C ALA A 38 13.49 -2.94 1.67
N PHE A 39 12.89 -4.00 2.22
CA PHE A 39 13.53 -5.30 2.42
C PHE A 39 12.77 -6.41 1.69
N LEU A 40 13.51 -7.39 1.19
CA LEU A 40 12.99 -8.67 0.70
C LEU A 40 13.59 -9.78 1.56
N ILE A 41 12.75 -10.49 2.31
CA ILE A 41 13.16 -11.57 3.20
C ILE A 41 12.37 -12.85 2.91
N PRO A 42 12.99 -14.02 3.09
CA PRO A 42 12.31 -15.30 2.91
C PRO A 42 11.26 -15.48 4.00
N ILE A 43 10.05 -15.85 3.61
CA ILE A 43 9.02 -16.31 4.53
C ILE A 43 9.15 -17.82 4.73
N ASP A 44 9.02 -18.26 5.97
CA ASP A 44 8.80 -19.68 6.25
C ASP A 44 7.31 -19.95 6.08
N GLN A 45 6.97 -20.57 4.94
CA GLN A 45 5.60 -20.80 4.56
C GLN A 45 4.89 -21.75 5.54
N ASP A 46 5.59 -22.78 6.03
CA ASP A 46 5.03 -23.75 6.96
C ASP A 46 4.78 -23.12 8.33
N ALA A 47 5.75 -22.35 8.84
CA ALA A 47 5.60 -21.63 10.10
C ALA A 47 4.53 -20.52 10.02
N LEU A 48 4.40 -19.86 8.88
CA LEU A 48 3.37 -18.86 8.63
C LEU A 48 1.98 -19.52 8.57
N GLU A 49 1.84 -20.62 7.84
CA GLU A 49 0.58 -21.36 7.77
C GLU A 49 0.19 -22.00 9.11
N GLU A 50 1.15 -22.51 9.87
CA GLU A 50 0.90 -23.03 11.23
C GLU A 50 0.48 -21.92 12.18
N HIS A 51 1.12 -20.74 12.10
CA HIS A 51 0.71 -19.57 12.87
C HIS A 51 -0.71 -19.11 12.52
N LEU A 52 -1.06 -19.12 11.24
CA LEU A 52 -2.42 -18.81 10.77
C LEU A 52 -3.44 -19.85 11.25
N ARG A 53 -3.10 -21.15 11.18
CA ARG A 53 -3.94 -22.26 11.70
C ARG A 53 -4.15 -22.18 13.21
N ASP A 54 -3.11 -21.81 13.97
CA ASP A 54 -3.20 -21.63 15.42
C ASP A 54 -4.04 -20.41 15.80
N GLN A 55 -3.99 -19.34 15.00
CA GLN A 55 -4.89 -18.20 15.15
C GLN A 55 -6.36 -18.59 14.88
N GLU A 56 -6.63 -19.34 13.81
CA GLU A 56 -7.98 -19.86 13.52
C GLU A 56 -8.54 -20.72 14.66
N ARG A 57 -7.71 -21.60 15.24
CA ARG A 57 -8.10 -22.46 16.36
C ARG A 57 -8.41 -21.69 17.64
N ARG A 58 -7.71 -20.58 17.90
CA ARG A 58 -7.98 -19.72 19.07
C ARG A 58 -9.27 -18.94 18.89
N VAL A 59 -9.52 -18.41 17.69
CA VAL A 59 -10.78 -17.71 17.37
C VAL A 59 -12.00 -18.62 17.52
N LEU A 60 -11.89 -19.90 17.12
CA LEU A 60 -12.96 -20.89 17.30
C LEU A 60 -13.22 -21.29 18.76
N ARG A 61 -12.23 -21.11 19.65
CA ARG A 61 -12.34 -21.50 21.06
C ARG A 61 -13.02 -20.43 21.92
N ASP A 62 -12.90 -19.16 21.51
CA ASP A 62 -13.35 -18.00 22.30
C ASP A 62 -14.58 -17.28 21.69
N ALA A 63 -15.12 -17.75 20.56
CA ALA A 63 -16.31 -17.16 19.96
C ALA A 63 -17.61 -17.58 20.70
N PRO A 64 -18.45 -16.64 21.17
CA PRO A 64 -19.76 -16.97 21.72
C PRO A 64 -20.66 -17.56 20.62
N THR A 65 -21.34 -18.67 20.93
CA THR A 65 -22.16 -19.40 19.96
C THR A 65 -23.27 -18.52 19.36
N THR A 66 -23.50 -18.68 18.06
CA THR A 66 -24.49 -17.97 17.20
C THR A 66 -25.89 -17.82 17.83
N GLN A 67 -26.31 -18.72 18.71
CA GLN A 67 -27.58 -18.62 19.44
C GLN A 67 -27.63 -17.48 20.47
N GLN A 68 -26.50 -17.08 21.07
CA GLN A 68 -26.44 -15.99 22.05
C GLN A 68 -26.48 -14.61 21.38
N MET A 69 -25.96 -14.49 20.16
CA MET A 69 -26.01 -13.25 19.37
C MET A 69 -27.39 -13.00 18.73
N TYR A 70 -28.09 -14.07 18.29
CA TYR A 70 -29.42 -13.96 17.66
C TYR A 70 -30.53 -13.52 18.63
N GLY A 71 -30.35 -13.67 19.95
CA GLY A 71 -31.33 -13.25 20.95
C GLY A 71 -31.40 -11.73 21.17
N LEU A 72 -30.30 -11.02 20.96
CA LEU A 72 -30.21 -9.57 21.19
C LEU A 72 -30.68 -8.76 19.97
N ALA A 73 -30.46 -9.30 18.76
CA ALA A 73 -30.79 -8.60 17.51
C ALA A 73 -32.26 -8.73 17.06
N LYS A 74 -32.97 -9.81 17.43
CA LYS A 74 -34.37 -10.05 17.00
C LYS A 74 -35.40 -9.06 17.54
N LYS A 75 -35.06 -8.25 18.55
CA LYS A 75 -36.01 -7.29 19.15
C LYS A 75 -36.15 -5.99 18.35
N SER A 76 -35.28 -5.73 17.36
CA SER A 76 -35.18 -4.39 16.76
C SER A 76 -35.57 -4.27 15.29
N LEU A 77 -35.74 -5.37 14.55
CA LEU A 77 -35.84 -5.31 13.08
C LEU A 77 -36.85 -6.35 12.54
N SER A 78 -38.10 -6.23 12.96
CA SER A 78 -39.23 -6.72 12.17
C SER A 78 -39.57 -5.63 11.15
N ASP A 79 -39.04 -5.78 9.93
CA ASP A 79 -39.61 -5.36 8.65
C ASP A 79 -38.47 -5.06 7.68
N THR A 80 -38.11 -6.06 6.87
CA THR A 80 -37.88 -5.98 5.41
C THR A 80 -37.16 -7.27 4.99
N LYS A 81 -37.85 -8.02 4.14
CA LYS A 81 -37.46 -9.32 3.61
C LYS A 81 -36.61 -9.10 2.36
N LEU A 82 -35.32 -9.42 2.40
CA LEU A 82 -34.51 -9.72 1.21
C LEU A 82 -33.51 -10.82 1.54
N GLU A 83 -33.34 -11.72 0.58
CA GLU A 83 -32.79 -13.07 0.68
C GLU A 83 -31.27 -13.08 0.89
N GLU A 84 -30.80 -13.95 1.79
CA GLU A 84 -29.40 -14.15 2.14
C GLU A 84 -28.67 -14.97 1.06
N THR A 85 -27.68 -14.36 0.40
CA THR A 85 -26.60 -15.11 -0.27
C THR A 85 -25.41 -15.14 0.67
N GLN A 86 -25.01 -16.34 1.11
CA GLN A 86 -23.91 -16.55 2.06
C GLN A 86 -22.55 -16.21 1.42
N GLN A 87 -21.97 -15.06 1.77
CA GLN A 87 -20.59 -14.69 1.45
C GLN A 87 -19.67 -15.03 2.64
N LYS A 88 -18.61 -15.81 2.38
CA LYS A 88 -17.53 -16.17 3.33
C LYS A 88 -16.87 -14.90 3.92
N PRO A 89 -16.48 -14.85 5.21
CA PRO A 89 -15.91 -13.63 5.80
C PRO A 89 -14.56 -13.29 5.18
N ASP A 90 -14.38 -12.00 4.87
CA ASP A 90 -13.26 -11.42 4.15
C ASP A 90 -11.97 -11.46 4.99
N THR A 91 -11.09 -12.43 4.71
CA THR A 91 -9.83 -12.69 5.44
C THR A 91 -8.88 -11.47 5.48
N SER A 92 -9.03 -10.54 4.53
CA SER A 92 -8.22 -9.32 4.42
C SER A 92 -8.47 -8.35 5.59
N ALA A 93 -9.74 -8.13 5.95
CA ALA A 93 -10.11 -7.21 7.02
C ALA A 93 -9.62 -7.68 8.40
N ALA A 94 -9.65 -9.00 8.63
CA ALA A 94 -9.17 -9.61 9.88
C ALA A 94 -7.66 -9.42 10.08
N THR A 95 -6.88 -9.48 9.00
CA THR A 95 -5.42 -9.30 9.05
C THR A 95 -5.05 -7.86 9.40
N VAL A 96 -5.71 -6.88 8.76
CA VAL A 96 -5.50 -5.45 9.03
C VAL A 96 -5.84 -5.11 10.48
N ALA A 97 -6.96 -5.63 10.99
CA ALA A 97 -7.38 -5.43 12.38
C ALA A 97 -6.35 -5.97 13.40
N HIS A 98 -5.57 -7.00 13.04
CA HIS A 98 -4.54 -7.56 13.92
C HIS A 98 -3.23 -6.77 13.90
N VAL A 99 -2.80 -6.28 12.73
CA VAL A 99 -1.51 -5.58 12.58
C VAL A 99 -1.58 -4.15 13.09
N LEU A 100 -2.72 -3.46 12.93
CA LEU A 100 -2.86 -2.05 13.27
C LEU A 100 -2.50 -1.73 14.74
N PRO A 101 -2.99 -2.46 15.76
CA PRO A 101 -2.58 -2.20 17.14
C PRO A 101 -1.07 -2.39 17.37
N ILE A 102 -0.44 -3.38 16.71
CA ILE A 102 0.99 -3.67 16.87
C ILE A 102 1.83 -2.46 16.46
N ILE A 103 1.44 -1.79 15.37
CA ILE A 103 2.18 -0.65 14.83
C ILE A 103 1.75 0.69 15.42
N THR A 104 0.54 0.82 15.97
CA THR A 104 0.02 2.11 16.48
C THR A 104 0.13 2.26 17.99
N GLU A 105 -0.05 1.19 18.77
CA GLU A 105 -0.07 1.22 20.23
C GLU A 105 1.22 1.79 20.85
N PRO A 106 2.44 1.50 20.36
CA PRO A 106 3.65 2.11 20.91
C PRO A 106 3.59 3.64 20.89
N PHE A 107 3.05 4.23 19.82
CA PHE A 107 2.95 5.68 19.67
C PHE A 107 1.94 6.30 20.64
N VAL A 108 0.78 5.65 20.82
CA VAL A 108 -0.25 6.11 21.76
C VAL A 108 0.22 5.97 23.20
N ARG A 109 0.80 4.82 23.57
CA ARG A 109 1.30 4.54 24.91
C ARG A 109 2.42 5.50 25.34
N THR A 110 3.23 5.96 24.39
CA THR A 110 4.28 6.97 24.64
C THR A 110 3.75 8.40 24.73
N GLY A 111 2.45 8.62 24.47
CA GLY A 111 1.83 9.95 24.48
C GLY A 111 2.14 10.80 23.25
N LEU A 112 2.70 10.22 22.17
CA LEU A 112 2.97 10.93 20.92
C LEU A 112 1.69 11.23 20.12
N TYR A 113 0.67 10.39 20.29
CA TYR A 113 -0.62 10.50 19.62
C TYR A 113 -1.75 10.16 20.59
N ASN A 114 -2.94 10.72 20.36
CA ASN A 114 -4.08 10.54 21.25
C ASN A 114 -4.89 9.28 20.94
N SER A 115 -4.73 8.71 19.74
CA SER A 115 -5.42 7.48 19.34
C SER A 115 -4.70 6.74 18.20
N PRO A 116 -4.96 5.43 18.02
CA PRO A 116 -4.46 4.66 16.87
C PRO A 116 -4.83 5.29 15.51
N ASP A 117 -6.05 5.81 15.38
CA ASP A 117 -6.52 6.44 14.14
C ASP A 117 -5.67 7.67 13.77
N GLN A 118 -5.24 8.47 14.75
CA GLN A 118 -4.35 9.61 14.50
C GLN A 118 -2.99 9.15 13.98
N VAL A 119 -2.45 8.03 14.50
CA VAL A 119 -1.18 7.45 14.03
C VAL A 119 -1.30 7.02 12.58
N ILE A 120 -2.34 6.27 12.24
CA ILE A 120 -2.55 5.77 10.87
C ILE A 120 -2.78 6.93 9.90
N LYS A 121 -3.64 7.88 10.27
CA LYS A 121 -3.87 9.07 9.45
C LYS A 121 -2.56 9.80 9.16
N HIS A 122 -1.75 10.04 10.20
CA HIS A 122 -0.46 10.71 10.01
C HIS A 122 0.45 9.91 9.08
N ILE A 123 0.63 8.61 9.31
CA ILE A 123 1.51 7.77 8.48
C ILE A 123 1.08 7.77 7.01
N VAL A 124 -0.23 7.64 6.75
CA VAL A 124 -0.75 7.62 5.38
C VAL A 124 -0.60 8.99 4.71
N LEU A 125 -0.91 10.08 5.43
CA LEU A 125 -0.73 11.44 4.89
C LEU A 125 0.75 11.75 4.62
N ASP A 126 1.67 11.40 5.51
CA ASP A 126 3.12 11.55 5.32
C ASP A 126 3.64 10.72 4.13
N TYR A 127 3.09 9.53 3.91
CA TYR A 127 3.37 8.77 2.69
C TYR A 127 2.90 9.51 1.43
N LEU A 128 1.64 9.97 1.40
CA LEU A 128 1.05 10.66 0.25
C LEU A 128 1.77 11.98 -0.05
N GLU A 129 2.12 12.76 0.97
CA GLU A 129 2.87 14.01 0.82
C GLU A 129 4.24 13.78 0.17
N ARG A 130 4.95 12.71 0.58
CA ARG A 130 6.22 12.34 -0.06
C ARG A 130 6.05 11.89 -1.51
N GLN A 131 4.98 11.17 -1.83
CA GLN A 131 4.69 10.76 -3.20
C GLN A 131 4.35 11.97 -4.10
N ILE A 132 3.50 12.88 -3.60
CA ILE A 132 3.15 14.14 -4.26
C ILE A 132 4.40 14.98 -4.52
N ALA A 133 5.22 15.23 -3.49
CA ALA A 133 6.44 16.01 -3.62
C ALA A 133 7.44 15.39 -4.62
N TRP A 134 7.54 14.05 -4.65
CA TRP A 134 8.35 13.35 -5.65
C TRP A 134 7.81 13.58 -7.08
N ALA A 135 6.51 13.45 -7.29
CA ALA A 135 5.91 13.65 -8.61
C ALA A 135 6.06 15.11 -9.05
N GLU A 136 5.78 16.09 -8.20
CA GLU A 136 5.97 17.51 -8.49
C GLU A 136 7.42 17.81 -8.92
N ALA A 137 8.41 17.32 -8.17
CA ALA A 137 9.81 17.49 -8.52
C ALA A 137 10.17 16.81 -9.86
N ARG A 138 9.58 15.65 -10.14
CA ARG A 138 9.78 14.92 -11.40
C ARG A 138 9.17 15.67 -12.59
N LEU A 139 7.95 16.20 -12.44
CA LEU A 139 7.28 17.04 -13.45
C LEU A 139 8.08 18.31 -13.74
N GLN A 140 8.56 18.98 -12.69
CA GLN A 140 9.41 20.17 -12.84
C GLN A 140 10.70 19.84 -13.60
N GLY A 141 11.28 18.66 -13.36
CA GLY A 141 12.45 18.19 -14.10
C GLY A 141 12.19 18.06 -15.62
N TYR A 142 11.00 17.62 -16.01
CA TYR A 142 10.64 17.56 -17.43
C TYR A 142 10.38 18.93 -18.04
N GLU A 143 9.67 19.81 -17.35
CA GLU A 143 9.46 21.19 -17.81
C GLU A 143 10.79 21.93 -18.01
N GLN A 144 11.77 21.69 -17.14
CA GLN A 144 13.12 22.24 -17.28
C GLN A 144 13.89 21.62 -18.46
N LYS A 145 13.78 20.31 -18.65
CA LYS A 145 14.46 19.57 -19.74
C LYS A 145 13.99 20.04 -21.11
N TYR A 146 12.68 20.20 -21.28
CA TYR A 146 12.07 20.55 -22.57
C TYR A 146 11.77 22.04 -22.73
N GLN A 147 11.92 22.83 -21.67
CA GLN A 147 11.65 24.29 -21.63
C GLN A 147 10.25 24.66 -22.10
N GLN A 148 9.30 23.72 -21.97
CA GLN A 148 7.93 23.84 -22.45
C GLN A 148 6.99 23.13 -21.47
N PRO A 149 5.75 23.60 -21.31
CA PRO A 149 4.71 22.83 -20.65
C PRO A 149 4.40 21.54 -21.40
N PHE A 150 4.00 20.48 -20.68
CA PHE A 150 3.68 19.16 -21.26
C PHE A 150 2.73 19.22 -22.47
N ALA A 151 1.70 20.06 -22.41
CA ALA A 151 0.71 20.17 -23.49
C ALA A 151 1.31 20.73 -24.79
N GLU A 152 2.22 21.70 -24.67
CA GLU A 152 2.92 22.28 -25.81
C GLU A 152 3.92 21.26 -26.37
N TRP A 153 4.69 20.62 -25.49
CA TRP A 153 5.66 19.61 -25.90
C TRP A 153 4.99 18.41 -26.60
N THR A 154 3.86 17.93 -26.10
CA THR A 154 3.04 16.87 -26.74
C THR A 154 2.68 17.22 -28.19
N GLN A 155 2.34 18.47 -28.46
CA GLN A 155 2.04 18.92 -29.83
C GLN A 155 3.29 18.91 -30.70
N THR A 156 4.45 19.29 -30.15
CA THR A 156 5.72 19.26 -30.89
C THR A 156 6.18 17.85 -31.25
N LEU A 157 5.78 16.82 -30.49
CA LEU A 157 6.17 15.43 -30.78
C LEU A 157 5.41 14.81 -31.96
N SER A 158 4.27 15.37 -32.34
CA SER A 158 3.39 14.79 -33.36
C SER A 158 4.10 14.64 -34.73
N GLY A 159 4.30 13.39 -35.13
CA GLY A 159 4.91 13.04 -36.43
C GLY A 159 6.44 13.16 -36.50
N GLN A 160 7.12 13.50 -35.40
CA GLN A 160 8.58 13.67 -35.36
C GLN A 160 9.26 13.15 -34.08
N ALA A 161 8.53 12.46 -33.20
CA ALA A 161 9.07 11.91 -31.96
C ALA A 161 10.12 10.83 -32.21
N THR A 162 11.20 10.86 -31.42
CA THR A 162 12.10 9.71 -31.29
C THR A 162 11.59 8.75 -30.22
N ILE A 163 12.09 7.51 -30.21
CA ILE A 163 11.78 6.53 -29.14
C ILE A 163 12.09 7.10 -27.76
N ALA A 164 13.19 7.85 -27.62
CA ALA A 164 13.54 8.49 -26.35
C ALA A 164 12.53 9.57 -25.95
N ASP A 165 12.02 10.33 -26.92
CA ASP A 165 10.97 11.32 -26.66
C ASP A 165 9.65 10.66 -26.25
N GLU A 166 9.30 9.53 -26.88
CA GLU A 166 8.12 8.74 -26.52
C GLU A 166 8.24 8.16 -25.09
N ASP A 167 9.41 7.64 -24.71
CA ASP A 167 9.68 7.14 -23.37
C ASP A 167 9.55 8.24 -22.30
N ASP A 168 10.19 9.39 -22.54
CA ASP A 168 10.08 10.54 -21.65
C ASP A 168 8.64 11.07 -21.58
N TRP A 169 7.90 11.03 -22.69
CA TRP A 169 6.50 11.44 -22.75
C TRP A 169 5.59 10.53 -21.94
N MET A 170 5.72 9.21 -22.08
CA MET A 170 4.98 8.23 -21.30
C MET A 170 5.26 8.38 -19.80
N GLU A 171 6.53 8.56 -19.42
CA GLU A 171 6.87 8.79 -18.01
C GLU A 171 6.31 10.12 -17.48
N TRP A 172 6.34 11.18 -18.28
CA TRP A 172 5.78 12.48 -17.88
C TRP A 172 4.26 12.40 -17.71
N GLU A 173 3.53 11.82 -18.68
CA GLU A 173 2.09 11.60 -18.60
C GLU A 173 1.71 10.79 -17.35
N ALA A 174 2.34 9.62 -17.17
CA ALA A 174 2.08 8.77 -16.01
C ALA A 174 2.34 9.49 -14.67
N THR A 175 3.40 10.31 -14.59
CA THR A 175 3.71 11.08 -13.38
C THR A 175 2.61 12.11 -13.07
N ARG A 176 2.00 12.73 -14.09
CA ARG A 176 0.89 13.68 -13.91
C ARG A 176 -0.35 12.98 -13.38
N ASP A 177 -0.71 11.85 -13.97
CA ASP A 177 -1.87 11.06 -13.54
C ASP A 177 -1.71 10.56 -12.10
N MET A 178 -0.50 10.13 -11.73
CA MET A 178 -0.17 9.73 -10.36
C MET A 178 -0.29 10.90 -9.38
N LEU A 179 0.23 12.08 -9.74
CA LEU A 179 0.11 13.30 -8.92
C LEU A 179 -1.35 13.65 -8.66
N GLU A 180 -2.18 13.64 -9.71
CA GLU A 180 -3.61 13.89 -9.58
C GLU A 180 -4.29 12.86 -8.67
N GLY A 181 -4.06 11.57 -8.91
CA GLY A 181 -4.63 10.49 -8.12
C GLY A 181 -4.25 10.56 -6.63
N TRP A 182 -2.97 10.81 -6.32
CA TRP A 182 -2.53 10.97 -4.93
C TRP A 182 -3.10 12.23 -4.26
N GLY A 183 -3.22 13.34 -5.00
CA GLY A 183 -3.86 14.56 -4.51
C GLY A 183 -5.33 14.35 -4.15
N GLN A 184 -6.07 13.60 -4.98
CA GLN A 184 -7.45 13.22 -4.72
C GLN A 184 -7.57 12.34 -3.48
N ILE A 185 -6.73 11.30 -3.34
CA ILE A 185 -6.72 10.41 -2.17
C ILE A 185 -6.41 11.20 -0.89
N LYS A 186 -5.41 12.09 -0.91
CA LYS A 186 -5.06 12.94 0.23
C LYS A 186 -6.26 13.78 0.67
N THR A 187 -6.92 14.43 -0.28
CA THR A 187 -8.12 15.25 -0.02
C THR A 187 -9.25 14.42 0.60
N GLN A 188 -9.51 13.21 0.07
CA GLN A 188 -10.54 12.32 0.62
C GLN A 188 -10.25 11.90 2.05
N ILE A 189 -8.99 11.54 2.36
CA ILE A 189 -8.58 11.16 3.72
C ILE A 189 -8.71 12.34 4.69
N GLU A 190 -8.30 13.53 4.27
CA GLU A 190 -8.43 14.75 5.08
C GLU A 190 -9.90 15.07 5.40
N GLN A 191 -10.80 14.89 4.44
CA GLN A 191 -12.24 15.16 4.56
C GLN A 191 -13.03 14.09 5.31
N SER A 192 -12.58 12.83 5.28
CA SER A 192 -13.28 11.70 5.91
C SER A 192 -13.36 11.72 7.45
N TYR A 193 -12.71 12.71 8.10
CA TYR A 193 -12.60 12.83 9.56
C TYR A 193 -12.98 14.24 10.07
N VAL A 194 -13.79 14.99 9.33
CA VAL A 194 -14.42 16.25 9.78
C VAL A 194 -15.80 16.00 10.36
#